data_AF-A0A923MN66-F1
#
_entry.id   AF-A0A923MN66-F1
#
_cell.length_a   1.000
_cell.length_b   1.000
_cell.length_c   1.000
_cell.angle_alpha   90.00
_cell.angle_beta   90.00
_cell.angle_gamma   90.00
#
_symmetry.space_group_name_H-M   'P 1'
#
loop_
_entity.id
_entity.type
_entity.pdbx_description
1 polymer ?
#
loop_
_entity_poly.entity_id
_entity_poly.type
_entity_poly.pdbx_seq_one_letter_code
_entity_poly.pdbx_strand_id
1 'polypeptide(L)' 'MTHWTEELAAAEAQAERFEAAESQAEQQFHIVLAEAEQAGDSQRALQSPEFRQWMDARCATDLAWGSWFLLKGAKG' A
#
# COMPACT_ATOMS: atom_id res chain seq x y z
N MET A 1 -20.41 15.28 -17.88
CA MET A 1 -20.25 14.05 -17.06
C MET A 1 -18.90 13.36 -17.27
N THR A 2 -18.21 13.58 -18.40
CA THR A 2 -16.91 12.99 -18.76
C THR A 2 -15.78 13.27 -17.76
N HIS A 3 -15.62 14.54 -17.34
CA HIS A 3 -14.53 14.95 -16.42
C HIS A 3 -14.49 14.15 -15.11
N TRP A 4 -15.65 13.94 -14.47
CA TRP A 4 -15.71 13.15 -13.23
C TRP A 4 -15.37 11.68 -13.46
N THR A 5 -15.77 11.10 -14.60
CA THR A 5 -15.45 9.71 -14.92
C THR A 5 -13.95 9.54 -15.17
N GLU A 6 -13.32 10.53 -15.80
CA GLU A 6 -11.86 10.58 -16.01
C GLU A 6 -11.11 10.74 -14.69
N GLU A 7 -11.57 11.62 -13.79
CA GLU A 7 -11.01 11.78 -12.44
C GLU A 7 -11.14 10.51 -11.60
N LEU A 8 -12.28 9.84 -11.65
CA LEU A 8 -12.50 8.59 -10.94
C LEU A 8 -11.58 7.48 -11.45
N ALA A 9 -11.45 7.32 -12.77
CA ALA A 9 -10.55 6.34 -13.39
C ALA A 9 -9.07 6.64 -13.07
N ALA A 10 -8.68 7.92 -13.04
CA ALA A 10 -7.33 8.32 -12.67
C ALA A 10 -7.03 8.02 -11.19
N ALA A 11 -8.00 8.25 -10.30
CA ALA A 11 -7.88 7.91 -8.88
C ALA A 11 -7.76 6.38 -8.67
N GLU A 12 -8.53 5.59 -9.41
CA GLU A 12 -8.48 4.12 -9.38
C GLU A 12 -7.11 3.61 -9.84
N ALA A 13 -6.64 4.06 -11.01
CA ALA A 13 -5.33 3.68 -11.54
C ALA A 13 -4.16 4.14 -10.63
N GLN A 14 -4.33 5.21 -9.85
CA GLN A 14 -3.36 5.61 -8.85
C GLN A 14 -3.37 4.67 -7.63
N ALA A 15 -4.54 4.27 -7.16
CA ALA A 15 -4.68 3.34 -6.04
C ALA A 15 -4.13 1.95 -6.39
N GLU A 16 -4.42 1.43 -7.57
CA GLU A 16 -3.87 0.16 -8.08
C GLU A 16 -2.32 0.18 -8.14
N ARG A 17 -1.73 1.32 -8.53
CA ARG A 17 -0.27 1.48 -8.54
C ARG A 17 0.33 1.45 -7.14
N PHE A 18 -0.34 2.05 -6.15
CA PHE A 18 0.11 1.99 -4.76
C PHE A 18 -0.05 0.59 -4.18
N GLU A 19 -1.16 -0.11 -4.46
CA GLU A 19 -1.38 -1.49 -4.04
C GLU A 19 -0.33 -2.45 -4.62
N ALA A 20 0.05 -2.25 -5.88
CA ALA A 20 1.15 -3.00 -6.49
C ALA A 20 2.51 -2.72 -5.81
N ALA A 21 2.75 -1.47 -5.39
CA ALA A 21 3.97 -1.09 -4.66
C ALA A 21 3.98 -1.63 -3.22
N GLU A 22 2.84 -1.60 -2.53
CA GLU A 22 2.65 -2.22 -1.22
C GLU A 22 2.92 -3.72 -1.29
N SER A 23 2.35 -4.42 -2.28
CA SER A 23 2.56 -5.86 -2.46
C SER A 23 4.05 -6.20 -2.64
N GLN A 24 4.81 -5.37 -3.35
CA GLN A 24 6.26 -5.57 -3.51
C GLN A 24 7.02 -5.34 -2.19
N ALA A 25 6.66 -4.28 -1.45
CA ALA A 25 7.26 -3.98 -0.15
C ALA A 25 6.94 -5.06 0.91
N GLU A 26 5.71 -5.60 0.90
CA GLU A 26 5.30 -6.70 1.75
C GLU A 26 6.12 -7.96 1.48
N GLN A 27 6.34 -8.31 0.20
CA GLN A 27 7.18 -9.44 -0.17
C GLN A 27 8.62 -9.29 0.32
N GLN A 28 9.19 -8.08 0.22
CA GLN A 28 10.53 -7.78 0.74
C GLN A 28 10.58 -7.92 2.27
N PHE A 29 9.57 -7.41 2.97
CA PHE A 29 9.48 -7.57 4.42
C PHE A 29 9.33 -9.05 4.84
N HIS A 30 8.55 -9.85 4.10
CA HIS A 30 8.41 -11.28 4.40
C HIS A 30 9.72 -12.06 4.30
N ILE A 31 10.62 -11.68 3.39
CA ILE A 31 11.97 -12.28 3.32
C ILE A 31 12.73 -11.98 4.61
N VAL A 32 12.76 -10.72 5.04
CA VAL A 32 13.46 -10.29 6.27
C VAL A 32 12.84 -10.92 7.51
N LEU A 33 11.52 -11.04 7.56
CA LEU A 33 10.82 -11.70 8.65
C LEU A 33 11.19 -13.19 8.73
N ALA A 34 11.20 -13.89 7.61
CA ALA A 34 11.58 -15.30 7.57
C ALA A 34 13.04 -15.53 8.01
N GLU A 35 13.96 -14.63 7.64
CA GLU A 35 15.36 -14.67 8.11
C GLU A 35 15.46 -14.42 9.63
N ALA A 36 14.71 -13.45 10.14
CA ALA A 36 14.68 -13.11 11.56
C ALA A 36 14.06 -14.24 12.41
N GLU A 37 13.00 -14.88 11.91
CA GLU A 37 12.39 -16.07 12.52
C GLU A 37 13.35 -17.25 12.60
N GLN A 38 14.09 -17.52 11.52
CA GLN A 38 15.12 -18.56 11.50
C GLN A 38 16.25 -18.27 12.50
N ALA A 39 16.56 -17.00 12.75
CA ALA A 39 17.51 -16.57 13.76
C ALA A 39 16.93 -16.57 15.19
N GLY A 40 15.63 -16.84 15.36
CA GLY A 40 14.95 -16.84 16.66
C GLY A 40 14.63 -15.45 17.21
N ASP A 41 14.67 -14.41 16.38
CA ASP A 41 14.46 -13.00 16.77
C ASP A 41 13.57 -12.25 15.78
N SER A 42 12.29 -12.65 15.70
CA SER A 42 11.30 -12.01 14.83
C SER A 42 11.09 -10.51 15.13
N GLN A 43 11.40 -10.05 16.36
CA GLN A 43 11.29 -8.65 16.73
C GLN A 43 12.24 -7.76 15.93
N ARG A 44 13.40 -8.30 15.53
CA ARG A 44 14.35 -7.60 14.68
C ARG A 44 13.75 -7.21 13.32
N ALA A 45 12.87 -8.03 12.75
CA ALA A 45 12.22 -7.72 11.47
C ALA A 45 11.34 -6.46 11.58
N LEU A 46 10.65 -6.26 12.70
CA LEU A 46 9.81 -5.07 12.94
C LEU A 46 10.62 -3.76 13.06
N GLN A 47 11.93 -3.86 13.27
CA GLN A 47 12.85 -2.73 13.33
C GLN A 47 13.56 -2.48 11.99
N SER A 48 13.27 -3.30 10.97
CA SER A 48 13.97 -3.25 9.69
C SER A 48 13.46 -2.12 8.79
N PRO A 49 14.30 -1.61 7.87
CA PRO A 49 13.87 -0.66 6.85
C PRO A 49 12.71 -1.19 5.99
N GLU A 50 12.67 -2.50 5.71
CA GLU A 50 11.65 -3.15 4.89
C GLU A 50 10.29 -3.13 5.57
N PHE A 51 10.23 -3.35 6.89
CA PHE A 51 8.99 -3.16 7.64
C PHE A 51 8.50 -1.72 7.55
N ARG A 52 9.42 -0.75 7.70
CA ARG A 52 9.08 0.67 7.59
C ARG A 52 8.57 1.02 6.19
N GLN A 53 9.24 0.54 5.16
CA GLN A 53 8.87 0.74 3.76
C GLN A 53 7.49 0.15 3.44
N TRP A 54 7.20 -1.05 3.95
CA TRP A 54 5.88 -1.65 3.79
C TRP A 54 4.80 -0.83 4.49
N MET A 55 5.03 -0.37 5.73
CA MET A 55 4.07 0.48 6.44
C MET A 55 3.83 1.83 5.75
N ASP A 56 4.87 2.46 5.21
CA ASP A 56 4.74 3.70 4.44
C ASP A 56 3.97 3.45 3.13
N ALA A 57 4.22 2.33 2.43
CA ALA A 57 3.49 1.94 1.23
C ALA A 57 2.00 1.66 1.51
N ARG A 58 1.71 0.91 2.58
CA ARG A 58 0.35 0.64 3.05
C ARG A 58 -0.43 1.92 3.37
N CYS A 59 0.21 2.87 4.06
CA CYS A 59 -0.39 4.18 4.33
C CYS A 59 -0.73 4.92 3.02
N ALA A 60 0.14 4.86 2.01
CA ALA A 60 -0.12 5.46 0.71
C ALA A 60 -1.29 4.76 -0.04
N THR A 61 -1.37 3.43 0.02
CA THR A 61 -2.49 2.64 -0.52
C THR A 61 -3.81 3.03 0.14
N ASP A 62 -3.85 3.08 1.47
CA ASP A 62 -5.04 3.46 2.25
C ASP A 62 -5.52 4.88 1.87
N LEU A 63 -4.59 5.84 1.73
CA LEU A 63 -4.91 7.21 1.32
C LEU A 63 -5.44 7.27 -0.12
N ALA A 64 -4.90 6.48 -1.03
CA ALA A 64 -5.32 6.46 -2.43
C ALA A 64 -6.72 5.84 -2.60
N TRP A 65 -6.97 4.68 -1.98
CA TRP A 65 -8.30 4.06 -1.99
C TRP A 65 -9.33 4.88 -1.23
N GLY A 66 -8.95 5.53 -0.12
CA GLY A 66 -9.80 6.47 0.59
C GLY A 66 -10.21 7.66 -0.29
N SER A 67 -9.27 8.21 -1.07
CA SER A 67 -9.56 9.29 -2.02
C SER A 67 -10.51 8.83 -3.13
N TRP A 68 -10.27 7.67 -3.74
CA TRP A 68 -11.16 7.10 -4.74
C TRP A 68 -12.58 6.88 -4.19
N PHE A 69 -12.70 6.35 -2.97
CA PHE A 69 -13.99 6.13 -2.31
C PHE A 69 -14.76 7.44 -2.12
N LEU A 70 -14.09 8.50 -1.69
CA LEU A 70 -14.69 9.83 -1.55
C LEU A 70 -15.16 10.39 -2.90
N LEU A 71 -14.35 10.29 -3.96
CA LEU A 71 -14.75 10.73 -5.31
C LEU A 71 -15.97 9.96 -5.84
N LYS A 72 -16.01 8.65 -5.59
CA LYS A 72 -17.14 7.79 -5.98
C LYS A 72 -18.41 8.16 -5.21
N GLY A 73 -18.30 8.42 -3.91
CA GLY A 73 -19.41 8.80 -3.04
C GLY A 73 -19.95 10.22 -3.27
N ALA A 74 -19.10 11.15 -3.74
CA ALA A 74 -19.48 12.55 -3.98
C ALA A 74 -20.49 12.76 -5.12
N LYS A 75 -20.88 11.70 -5.83
CA LYS A 75 -21.85 11.73 -6.93
C LYS A 75 -23.00 10.72 -6.75
N GLY A 76 -23.08 10.11 -5.57
CA GLY A 76 -24.19 9.25 -5.14
C GLY A 76 -25.38 10.03 -4.63
#